data_AF-R7Y0A7-F1
#
_entry.id   AF-R7Y0A7-F1
#
_cell.length_a   1.000
_cell.length_b   1.000
_cell.length_c   1.000
_cell.angle_alpha   90.00
_cell.angle_beta   90.00
_cell.angle_gamma   90.00
#
_symmetry.space_group_name_H-M   'P 1'
#
loop_
_entity.id
_entity.type
_entity.pdbx_description
1 polymer ?
#
loop_
_entity_poly.entity_id
_entity_poly.type
_entity_poly.pdbx_seq_one_letter_code
_entity_poly.pdbx_strand_id
1 'polypeptide(L)'
;MAASVMSTLEGSGKWAEWQSVEPRLAGFASLEEAREGWRRRDERCYQVVAGLTALGSRRGGDDDDAALAVAVLLEEGVNRVAMTLSDVCELVDVNTTVWEEVKAAEPSLGTHAARYMLQRARQRLTRPAAGMVARVQATSLDQRLGWDRPATAFGEDQDRDLLLAVPEVEDPVEDLADLLTWAREIGVIASEEIDLLVELLAAENDGMAREEAQRAVGERHGVAMRTIRRRRDRTAARLRDAAPQYLAAIA
;
A
#
# COMPACT_ATOMS: atom_id res chain seq x y z
N MET A 1 -11.03 0.25 18.28
CA MET A 1 -9.84 -0.60 18.03
C MET A 1 -8.56 0.18 18.27
N ALA A 2 -8.30 1.26 17.49
CA ALA A 2 -7.06 2.02 17.60
C ALA A 2 -6.76 2.57 19.00
N ALA A 3 -7.75 3.03 19.77
CA ALA A 3 -7.51 3.58 21.11
C ALA A 3 -6.92 2.56 22.10
N SER A 4 -7.36 1.30 22.08
CA SER A 4 -6.84 0.25 22.98
C SER A 4 -5.43 -0.19 22.58
N VAL A 5 -5.18 -0.30 21.28
CA VAL A 5 -3.86 -0.64 20.74
C VAL A 5 -2.88 0.49 21.02
N MET A 6 -3.29 1.74 20.81
CA MET A 6 -2.48 2.93 21.08
C MET A 6 -2.11 3.02 22.56
N SER A 7 -3.08 2.84 23.47
CA SER A 7 -2.83 2.80 24.91
C SER A 7 -1.82 1.70 25.31
N THR A 8 -1.89 0.52 24.67
CA THR A 8 -0.95 -0.58 24.90
C THR A 8 0.46 -0.26 24.40
N LEU A 9 0.58 0.31 23.18
CA LEU A 9 1.86 0.69 22.57
C LEU A 9 2.52 1.87 23.27
N GLU A 10 1.74 2.78 23.84
CA GLU A 10 2.26 3.88 24.65
C GLU A 10 2.80 3.40 26.00
N GLY A 11 2.07 2.48 26.64
CA GLY A 11 2.51 1.88 27.89
C GLY A 11 3.74 0.97 27.77
N SER A 12 4.05 0.47 26.57
CA SER A 12 5.18 -0.45 26.36
C SER A 12 6.55 0.24 26.26
N GLY A 13 6.59 1.56 26.07
CA GLY A 13 7.84 2.31 25.85
C GLY A 13 8.45 2.10 24.46
N LYS A 14 7.77 1.37 23.56
CA LYS A 14 8.22 1.07 22.20
C LYS A 14 8.57 2.31 21.38
N TRP A 15 7.83 3.40 21.57
CA TRP A 15 8.10 4.65 20.85
C TRP A 15 9.52 5.17 21.06
N ALA A 16 9.98 5.19 22.32
CA ALA A 16 11.33 5.64 22.64
C ALA A 16 12.41 4.69 22.09
N GLU A 17 12.14 3.38 22.08
CA GLU A 17 12.99 2.38 21.45
C GLU A 17 13.11 2.66 19.94
N TRP A 18 11.98 2.85 19.25
CA TRP A 18 11.95 3.13 17.81
C TRP A 18 12.64 4.45 17.46
N GLN A 19 12.48 5.50 18.25
CA GLN A 19 13.19 6.77 18.02
C GLN A 19 14.71 6.64 18.10
N SER A 20 15.23 5.69 18.90
CA SER A 20 16.67 5.45 19.00
C SER A 20 17.27 4.81 17.75
N VAL A 21 16.45 4.10 16.96
CA VAL A 21 16.88 3.36 15.76
C VAL A 21 16.41 3.99 14.45
N GLU A 22 15.29 4.72 14.46
CA GLU A 22 14.68 5.30 13.28
C GLU A 22 14.57 6.84 13.42
N PRO A 23 15.54 7.58 12.83
CA PRO A 23 15.60 9.04 12.93
C PRO A 23 14.36 9.76 12.40
N ARG A 24 13.61 9.13 11.47
CA ARG A 24 12.37 9.70 10.93
C ARG A 24 11.29 9.93 12.00
N LEU A 25 11.37 9.26 13.15
CA LEU A 25 10.43 9.42 14.27
C LEU A 25 10.81 10.55 15.24
N ALA A 26 11.99 11.16 15.11
CA ALA A 26 12.51 12.12 16.09
C ALA A 26 11.67 13.41 16.23
N GLY A 27 10.80 13.70 15.26
CA GLY A 27 9.94 14.90 15.25
C GLY A 27 8.66 14.81 16.07
N PHE A 28 8.36 13.67 16.69
CA PHE A 28 7.10 13.43 17.41
C PHE A 28 7.39 12.77 18.77
N ALA A 29 6.81 13.27 19.85
CA ALA A 29 7.02 12.79 21.21
C ALA A 29 6.33 11.45 21.50
N SER A 30 5.26 11.12 20.77
CA SER A 30 4.52 9.87 20.95
C SER A 30 3.81 9.40 19.68
N LEU A 31 3.33 8.15 19.71
CA LEU A 31 2.45 7.62 18.66
C LEU A 31 1.12 8.39 18.59
N GLU A 32 0.55 8.82 19.71
CA GLU A 32 -0.63 9.69 19.73
C GLU A 32 -0.38 11.04 19.05
N GLU A 33 0.77 11.67 19.28
CA GLU A 33 1.11 12.92 18.59
C GLU A 33 1.24 12.70 17.07
N ALA A 34 1.89 11.61 16.67
CA ALA A 34 1.99 11.23 15.27
C ALA A 34 0.61 10.93 14.65
N ARG A 35 -0.30 10.31 15.40
CA ARG A 35 -1.68 10.03 14.95
C ARG A 35 -2.50 11.30 14.78
N GLU A 36 -2.37 12.25 15.71
CA GLU A 36 -3.06 13.53 15.60
C GLU A 36 -2.47 14.39 14.49
N GLY A 37 -1.15 14.36 14.29
CA GLY A 37 -0.49 14.94 13.12
C GLY A 37 -0.99 14.34 11.81
N TRP A 38 -1.15 13.02 11.76
CA TRP A 38 -1.66 12.31 10.59
C TRP A 38 -3.08 12.73 10.22
N ARG A 39 -3.99 12.85 11.19
CA ARG A 39 -5.35 13.37 10.98
C ARG A 39 -5.36 14.79 10.41
N ARG A 40 -4.44 15.63 10.88
CA ARG A 40 -4.24 17.00 10.41
C ARG A 40 -3.45 17.09 9.10
N ARG A 41 -2.97 15.97 8.56
CA ARG A 41 -2.17 15.87 7.32
C ARG A 41 -0.84 16.62 7.42
N ASP A 42 -0.20 16.54 8.57
CA ASP A 42 1.18 17.00 8.69
C ASP A 42 2.08 16.16 7.78
N GLU A 43 2.77 16.81 6.84
CA GLU A 43 3.65 16.14 5.87
C GLU A 43 4.74 15.31 6.55
N ARG A 44 5.18 15.72 7.76
CA ARG A 44 6.18 14.99 8.53
C ARG A 44 5.69 13.61 8.96
N CYS A 45 4.37 13.41 9.07
CA CYS A 45 3.80 12.11 9.41
C CYS A 45 3.97 11.09 8.28
N TYR A 46 4.15 11.49 7.03
CA TYR A 46 4.47 10.55 5.94
C TYR A 46 5.82 9.86 6.18
N GLN A 47 6.81 10.61 6.69
CA GLN A 47 8.11 10.04 7.07
C GLN A 47 7.99 9.12 8.29
N VAL A 48 7.11 9.43 9.24
CA VAL A 48 6.83 8.56 10.39
C VAL A 48 6.24 7.22 9.93
N VAL A 49 5.23 7.25 9.05
CA VAL A 49 4.66 6.01 8.49
C VAL A 49 5.75 5.23 7.76
N ALA A 50 6.58 5.88 6.96
CA ALA A 50 7.70 5.24 6.27
C ALA A 50 8.70 4.56 7.23
N GLY A 51 9.04 5.23 8.33
CA GLY A 51 9.92 4.70 9.37
C GLY A 51 9.31 3.50 10.09
N LEU A 52 8.05 3.60 10.52
CA LEU A 52 7.34 2.50 11.17
C LEU A 52 7.14 1.31 10.22
N THR A 53 6.90 1.55 8.93
CA THR A 53 6.84 0.48 7.91
C THR A 53 8.20 -0.21 7.75
N ALA A 54 9.30 0.53 7.75
CA ALA A 54 10.64 -0.05 7.71
C ALA A 54 10.93 -0.91 8.94
N LEU A 55 10.55 -0.44 10.13
CA LEU A 55 10.67 -1.21 11.37
C LEU A 55 9.78 -2.45 11.37
N GLY A 56 8.56 -2.39 10.85
CA GLY A 56 7.62 -3.51 10.83
C GLY A 56 7.84 -4.54 9.72
N SER A 57 8.51 -4.17 8.63
CA SER A 57 8.77 -5.05 7.49
C SER A 57 9.70 -6.21 7.86
N ARG A 58 9.43 -7.41 7.31
CA ARG A 58 10.31 -8.59 7.40
C ARG A 58 11.71 -8.36 6.82
N ARG A 59 11.85 -7.40 5.90
CA ARG A 59 13.15 -7.03 5.29
C ARG A 59 13.86 -5.91 6.05
N GLY A 60 13.19 -5.31 7.04
CA GLY A 60 13.73 -4.28 7.91
C GLY A 60 13.86 -4.79 9.34
N GLY A 61 13.10 -4.20 10.27
CA GLY A 61 13.18 -4.54 11.70
C GLY A 61 12.36 -5.75 12.14
N ASP A 62 11.40 -6.20 11.32
CA ASP A 62 10.41 -7.25 11.64
C ASP A 62 9.64 -7.04 12.96
N ASP A 63 9.52 -5.79 13.42
CA ASP A 63 8.82 -5.45 14.67
C ASP A 63 7.29 -5.43 14.46
N ASP A 64 6.61 -6.43 15.00
CA ASP A 64 5.14 -6.55 14.93
C ASP A 64 4.42 -5.34 15.57
N ASP A 65 4.96 -4.75 16.62
CA ASP A 65 4.36 -3.58 17.27
C ASP A 65 4.47 -2.35 16.37
N ALA A 66 5.54 -2.24 15.58
CA ALA A 66 5.69 -1.18 14.59
C ALA A 66 4.71 -1.37 13.42
N ALA A 67 4.52 -2.61 12.95
CA ALA A 67 3.50 -2.92 11.95
C ALA A 67 2.08 -2.60 12.46
N LEU A 68 1.82 -2.86 13.74
CA LEU A 68 0.57 -2.51 14.40
C LEU A 68 0.38 -0.99 14.51
N ALA A 69 1.44 -0.25 14.83
CA ALA A 69 1.41 1.22 14.84
C ALA A 69 1.08 1.80 13.46
N VAL A 70 1.60 1.23 12.37
CA VAL A 70 1.21 1.61 11.00
C VAL A 70 -0.29 1.39 10.78
N ALA A 71 -0.83 0.24 11.16
CA ALA A 71 -2.26 -0.03 11.02
C ALA A 71 -3.13 0.98 11.81
N VAL A 72 -2.68 1.41 12.99
CA VAL A 72 -3.34 2.48 13.78
C VAL A 72 -3.32 3.82 13.05
N LEU A 73 -2.19 4.21 12.46
CA LEU A 73 -2.10 5.46 11.69
C LEU A 73 -2.98 5.40 10.44
N LEU A 74 -3.07 4.25 9.78
CA LEU A 74 -3.85 4.07 8.56
C LEU A 74 -5.34 3.77 8.78
N GLU A 75 -5.85 3.81 10.01
CA GLU A 75 -7.23 3.41 10.37
C GLU A 75 -8.29 4.06 9.46
N GLU A 76 -8.19 5.37 9.20
CA GLU A 76 -9.13 6.08 8.32
C GLU A 76 -9.01 5.66 6.84
N GLY A 77 -7.81 5.32 6.38
CA GLY A 77 -7.58 4.80 5.04
C GLY A 77 -8.14 3.38 4.88
N VAL A 78 -7.92 2.53 5.88
CA VAL A 78 -8.45 1.17 5.96
C VAL A 78 -9.98 1.18 5.95
N ASN A 79 -10.60 2.01 6.79
CA ASN A 79 -12.05 2.14 6.84
C ASN A 79 -12.63 2.58 5.48
N ARG A 80 -11.96 3.49 4.77
CA ARG A 80 -12.38 3.90 3.42
C ARG A 80 -12.28 2.78 2.39
N VAL A 81 -11.20 2.00 2.41
CA VAL A 81 -11.06 0.83 1.53
C VAL A 81 -12.15 -0.20 1.85
N ALA A 82 -12.43 -0.45 3.13
CA ALA A 82 -13.50 -1.35 3.56
C ALA A 82 -14.89 -0.86 3.12
N MET A 83 -15.18 0.44 3.22
CA MET A 83 -16.43 1.03 2.71
C MET A 83 -16.53 0.90 1.19
N THR A 84 -15.43 1.09 0.46
CA THR A 84 -15.41 0.97 -1.01
C THR A 84 -15.63 -0.48 -1.48
N LEU A 85 -15.23 -1.46 -0.66
CA LEU A 85 -15.29 -2.90 -0.98
C LEU A 85 -16.29 -3.65 -0.10
N SER A 86 -17.27 -2.95 0.50
CA SER A 86 -18.16 -3.52 1.51
C SER A 86 -19.03 -4.66 1.00
N ASP A 87 -19.18 -4.76 -0.32
CA ASP A 87 -19.90 -5.81 -1.02
C ASP A 87 -19.07 -7.09 -1.21
N VAL A 88 -17.74 -7.02 -1.10
CA VAL A 88 -16.82 -8.14 -1.38
C VAL A 88 -15.92 -8.50 -0.19
N CYS A 89 -15.67 -7.59 0.76
CA CYS A 89 -14.72 -7.79 1.84
C CYS A 89 -15.20 -7.17 3.17
N GLU A 90 -14.82 -7.79 4.28
CA GLU A 90 -15.02 -7.21 5.61
C GLU A 90 -13.83 -6.32 6.01
N LEU A 91 -14.05 -5.45 6.99
CA LEU A 91 -12.98 -4.60 7.55
C LEU A 91 -11.77 -5.41 8.05
N VAL A 92 -12.00 -6.63 8.53
CA VAL A 92 -10.96 -7.56 8.98
C VAL A 92 -10.08 -8.02 7.82
N ASP A 93 -10.66 -8.25 6.64
CA ASP A 93 -9.90 -8.64 5.44
C ASP A 93 -8.98 -7.49 4.99
N VAL A 94 -9.47 -6.25 5.07
CA VAL A 94 -8.67 -5.06 4.73
C VAL A 94 -7.52 -4.88 5.71
N ASN A 95 -7.79 -4.94 7.02
CA ASN A 95 -6.74 -4.84 8.05
C ASN A 95 -5.68 -5.93 7.88
N THR A 96 -6.11 -7.18 7.67
CA THR A 96 -5.20 -8.32 7.46
C THR A 96 -4.35 -8.11 6.21
N THR A 97 -4.94 -7.62 5.13
CA THR A 97 -4.21 -7.37 3.89
C THR A 97 -3.21 -6.23 4.05
N VAL A 98 -3.60 -5.12 4.69
CA VAL A 98 -2.68 -4.00 4.97
C VAL A 98 -1.54 -4.43 5.87
N TRP A 99 -1.80 -5.25 6.89
CA TRP A 99 -0.76 -5.86 7.71
C TRP A 99 0.24 -6.65 6.86
N GLU A 100 -0.24 -7.53 5.98
CA GLU A 100 0.65 -8.29 5.09
C GLU A 100 1.43 -7.39 4.12
N GLU A 101 0.84 -6.28 3.66
CA GLU A 101 1.56 -5.28 2.86
C GLU A 101 2.66 -4.59 3.67
N VAL A 102 2.44 -4.25 4.94
CA VAL A 102 3.48 -3.74 5.83
C VAL A 102 4.60 -4.77 6.00
N LYS A 103 4.27 -6.03 6.31
CA LYS A 103 5.26 -7.09 6.50
C LYS A 103 6.03 -7.42 5.21
N ALA A 104 5.46 -7.18 4.04
CA ALA A 104 6.08 -7.41 2.73
C ALA A 104 6.80 -6.19 2.14
N ALA A 105 6.64 -5.01 2.76
CA ALA A 105 7.13 -3.74 2.27
C ALA A 105 8.66 -3.69 2.14
N GLU A 106 9.16 -2.91 1.19
CA GLU A 106 10.57 -2.53 1.15
C GLU A 106 10.84 -1.40 2.16
N PRO A 107 11.92 -1.46 2.96
CA PRO A 107 12.23 -0.40 3.94
C PRO A 107 12.43 1.00 3.34
N SER A 108 12.66 1.08 2.03
CA SER A 108 12.93 2.31 1.27
C SER A 108 11.71 2.95 0.60
N LEU A 109 10.47 2.55 0.94
CA LEU A 109 9.24 3.10 0.33
C LEU A 109 9.07 4.63 0.52
N GLY A 110 9.73 5.22 1.51
CA GLY A 110 9.67 6.66 1.76
C GLY A 110 8.26 7.17 2.09
N THR A 111 7.99 8.44 1.84
CA THR A 111 6.73 9.14 2.16
C THR A 111 5.48 8.47 1.56
N HIS A 112 5.65 7.71 0.49
CA HIS A 112 4.57 7.04 -0.24
C HIS A 112 4.12 5.72 0.40
N ALA A 113 4.77 5.27 1.49
CA ALA A 113 4.48 4.00 2.13
C ALA A 113 2.98 3.81 2.44
N ALA A 114 2.34 4.81 3.07
CA ALA A 114 0.92 4.80 3.40
C ALA A 114 0.02 4.52 2.19
N ARG A 115 0.22 5.30 1.13
CA ARG A 115 -0.52 5.21 -0.13
C ARG A 115 -0.31 3.86 -0.80
N TYR A 116 0.95 3.45 -0.90
CA TYR A 116 1.33 2.18 -1.52
C TYR A 116 0.64 0.99 -0.84
N MET A 117 0.65 0.93 0.49
CA MET A 117 0.03 -0.17 1.24
C MET A 117 -1.49 -0.23 1.05
N LEU A 118 -2.18 0.91 1.13
CA LEU A 118 -3.64 0.97 0.94
C LEU A 118 -4.05 0.63 -0.49
N GLN A 119 -3.34 1.16 -1.49
CA GLN A 119 -3.58 0.85 -2.90
C GLN A 119 -3.34 -0.63 -3.17
N ARG A 120 -2.27 -1.19 -2.61
CA ARG A 120 -1.92 -2.59 -2.82
C ARG A 120 -2.89 -3.54 -2.14
N ALA A 121 -3.37 -3.19 -0.94
CA ALA A 121 -4.43 -3.90 -0.27
C ALA A 121 -5.72 -3.89 -1.10
N ARG A 122 -6.14 -2.73 -1.61
CA ARG A 122 -7.29 -2.63 -2.52
C ARG A 122 -7.12 -3.53 -3.74
N GLN A 123 -5.99 -3.44 -4.43
CA GLN A 123 -5.69 -4.26 -5.62
C GLN A 123 -5.73 -5.76 -5.33
N ARG A 124 -5.24 -6.21 -4.17
CA ARG A 124 -5.26 -7.63 -3.80
C ARG A 124 -6.66 -8.13 -3.50
N LEU A 125 -7.49 -7.29 -2.88
CA LEU A 125 -8.87 -7.62 -2.54
C LEU A 125 -9.80 -7.56 -3.75
N THR A 126 -9.54 -6.69 -4.73
CA THR A 126 -10.36 -6.55 -5.94
C THR A 126 -9.98 -7.49 -7.07
N ARG A 127 -8.82 -8.16 -7.02
CA ARG A 127 -8.42 -9.08 -8.08
C ARG A 127 -9.31 -10.32 -8.03
N PRO A 128 -9.98 -10.69 -9.14
CA PRO A 128 -10.66 -11.98 -9.24
C PRO A 128 -9.63 -13.06 -8.93
N ALA A 129 -9.86 -13.84 -7.87
CA ALA A 129 -8.93 -14.86 -7.45
C ALA A 129 -8.70 -15.83 -8.61
N ALA A 130 -7.57 -15.69 -9.31
CA ALA A 130 -7.07 -16.69 -10.23
C ALA A 130 -6.69 -17.91 -9.38
N GLY A 131 -7.67 -18.76 -9.10
CA GLY A 131 -7.55 -19.90 -8.20
C GLY A 131 -7.86 -19.52 -6.75
N MET A 132 -9.02 -19.97 -6.28
CA MET A 132 -9.22 -20.32 -4.88
C MET A 132 -8.01 -21.11 -4.34
N VAL A 133 -7.72 -20.94 -3.05
CA VAL A 133 -6.65 -21.56 -2.24
C VAL A 133 -5.43 -20.66 -2.04
N ALA A 134 -5.56 -19.74 -1.07
CA ALA A 134 -4.73 -19.79 0.13
C ALA A 134 -5.35 -18.89 1.21
N ARG A 135 -6.41 -19.39 1.88
CA ARG A 135 -6.56 -19.10 3.31
C ARG A 135 -5.38 -19.75 4.00
N VAL A 136 -4.21 -19.12 3.91
CA VAL A 136 -3.13 -19.42 4.84
C VAL A 136 -3.73 -19.11 6.20
N GLN A 137 -3.73 -20.08 7.10
CA GLN A 137 -3.86 -19.82 8.51
C GLN A 137 -2.64 -18.99 8.94
N ALA A 138 -2.64 -17.71 8.57
CA ALA A 138 -1.97 -16.71 9.37
C ALA A 138 -2.76 -16.71 10.67
N THR A 139 -2.08 -16.94 11.78
CA THR A 139 -2.59 -16.66 13.13
C THR A 139 -3.45 -15.42 13.07
N SER A 140 -4.77 -15.59 13.18
CA SER A 140 -5.69 -14.48 12.93
C SER A 140 -5.36 -13.36 13.90
N LEU A 141 -5.35 -12.13 13.39
CA LEU A 141 -5.22 -10.95 14.22
C LEU A 141 -6.26 -10.97 15.36
N ASP A 142 -7.41 -11.61 15.13
CA ASP A 142 -8.46 -11.90 16.13
C ASP A 142 -7.95 -12.70 17.34
N GLN A 143 -6.99 -13.62 17.15
CA GLN A 143 -6.43 -14.41 18.26
C GLN A 143 -5.47 -13.57 19.13
N ARG A 144 -4.90 -12.49 18.59
CA ARG A 144 -4.17 -11.47 19.38
C ARG A 144 -5.07 -10.37 19.93
N LEU A 145 -6.25 -10.13 19.33
CA LEU A 145 -7.08 -8.95 19.62
C LEU A 145 -8.41 -9.22 20.35
N GLY A 146 -8.79 -10.47 20.65
CA GLY A 146 -9.89 -10.79 21.57
C GLY A 146 -11.25 -10.17 21.18
N TRP A 147 -11.64 -10.31 19.91
CA TRP A 147 -12.86 -9.69 19.38
C TRP A 147 -14.09 -10.59 19.52
N ASP A 148 -15.02 -10.22 20.41
CA ASP A 148 -16.39 -10.74 20.43
C ASP A 148 -17.35 -9.58 20.78
N ARG A 149 -17.93 -8.92 19.77
CA ARG A 149 -19.29 -8.31 19.82
C ARG A 149 -19.74 -7.72 18.47
N PRO A 150 -21.06 -7.68 18.20
CA PRO A 150 -21.62 -7.34 16.89
C PRO A 150 -21.79 -5.84 16.69
N ALA A 151 -21.66 -5.41 15.45
CA ALA A 151 -21.77 -4.02 14.98
C ALA A 151 -23.23 -3.61 14.78
N THR A 152 -23.61 -2.43 15.28
CA THR A 152 -24.77 -1.69 14.76
C THR A 152 -24.56 -0.17 14.77
N ALA A 153 -24.91 0.42 13.61
CA ALA A 153 -25.52 1.73 13.36
C ALA A 153 -24.71 3.02 13.58
N PHE A 154 -24.38 3.73 12.47
CA PHE A 154 -24.43 5.19 12.22
C PHE A 154 -24.29 5.38 10.69
N GLY A 155 -24.99 6.21 9.92
CA GLY A 155 -25.89 7.36 10.12
C GLY A 155 -25.68 8.30 8.91
N GLU A 156 -26.69 8.44 8.05
CA GLU A 156 -26.67 8.92 6.64
C GLU A 156 -26.39 10.43 6.39
N ASP A 157 -25.55 11.11 7.18
CA ASP A 157 -25.38 12.58 7.07
C ASP A 157 -23.94 13.05 6.74
N GLN A 158 -23.04 12.16 6.31
CA GLN A 158 -21.63 12.48 6.01
C GLN A 158 -21.31 12.70 4.52
N ASP A 159 -22.30 12.65 3.63
CA ASP A 159 -22.08 12.55 2.17
C ASP A 159 -21.61 13.84 1.48
N ARG A 160 -21.50 14.98 2.18
CA ARG A 160 -21.04 16.25 1.57
C ARG A 160 -19.72 16.81 2.10
N ASP A 161 -19.29 16.43 3.30
CA ASP A 161 -17.98 16.84 3.83
C ASP A 161 -16.87 15.79 3.58
N LEU A 162 -17.23 14.55 3.18
CA LEU A 162 -16.26 13.50 2.84
C LEU A 162 -15.53 13.72 1.51
N LEU A 163 -15.99 14.65 0.67
CA LEU A 163 -15.33 15.00 -0.61
C LEU A 163 -14.21 16.03 -0.46
N LEU A 164 -14.15 16.78 0.65
CA LEU A 164 -13.22 17.91 0.83
C LEU A 164 -12.09 17.65 1.84
N ALA A 165 -12.05 16.44 2.41
CA ALA A 165 -10.97 15.98 3.28
C ALA A 165 -10.28 14.75 2.67
N VAL A 166 -9.66 14.95 1.50
CA VAL A 166 -8.61 14.07 0.91
C VAL A 166 -7.46 15.01 0.54
N PRO A 167 -6.17 14.79 0.90
CA PRO A 167 -5.11 15.47 0.14
C PRO A 167 -5.35 15.00 -1.28
N GLU A 168 -5.38 15.87 -2.30
CA GLU A 168 -5.48 15.39 -3.69
C GLU A 168 -4.54 14.20 -3.82
N VAL A 169 -5.11 13.00 -3.91
CA VAL A 169 -4.34 11.81 -4.18
C VAL A 169 -4.00 12.06 -5.63
N GLU A 170 -2.79 12.58 -5.89
CA GLU A 170 -2.24 12.64 -7.24
C GLU A 170 -2.63 11.33 -7.90
N ASP A 171 -3.31 11.42 -9.05
CA ASP A 171 -4.02 10.28 -9.59
C ASP A 171 -3.01 9.12 -9.72
N PRO A 172 -3.27 7.90 -9.23
CA PRO A 172 -2.35 6.77 -9.46
C PRO A 172 -2.04 6.53 -10.94
N VAL A 173 -2.89 7.04 -11.86
CA VAL A 173 -2.59 7.16 -13.27
C VAL A 173 -1.57 8.27 -13.56
N GLU A 174 -1.68 9.44 -12.92
CA GLU A 174 -0.69 10.52 -12.98
C GLU A 174 0.66 10.10 -12.41
N ASP A 175 0.75 9.47 -11.24
CA ASP A 175 2.03 8.96 -10.69
C ASP A 175 2.68 7.95 -11.63
N LEU A 176 1.87 7.05 -12.20
CA LEU A 176 2.37 6.04 -13.13
C LEU A 176 2.82 6.72 -14.43
N ALA A 177 2.07 7.71 -14.92
CA ALA A 177 2.44 8.49 -16.09
C ALA A 177 3.71 9.29 -15.84
N ASP A 178 3.89 9.89 -14.67
CA ASP A 178 5.07 10.64 -14.28
C ASP A 178 6.30 9.73 -14.18
N LEU A 179 6.19 8.60 -13.48
CA LEU A 179 7.24 7.58 -13.41
C LEU A 179 7.66 7.08 -14.80
N LEU A 180 6.69 6.75 -15.67
CA LEU A 180 6.98 6.24 -17.02
C LEU A 180 7.58 7.33 -17.92
N THR A 181 7.16 8.58 -17.75
CA THR A 181 7.70 9.74 -18.46
C THR A 181 9.14 10.00 -18.03
N TRP A 182 9.39 10.12 -16.73
CA TRP A 182 10.73 10.24 -16.16
C TRP A 182 11.65 9.10 -16.61
N ALA A 183 11.20 7.85 -16.49
CA ALA A 183 12.00 6.68 -16.83
C ALA A 183 12.38 6.64 -18.32
N ARG A 184 11.52 7.19 -19.19
CA ARG A 184 11.84 7.39 -20.61
C ARG A 184 12.87 8.49 -20.81
N GLU A 185 12.69 9.64 -20.17
CA GLU A 185 13.57 10.80 -20.32
C GLU A 185 15.02 10.50 -19.92
N ILE A 186 15.21 9.72 -18.86
CA ILE A 186 16.55 9.31 -18.41
C ILE A 186 17.03 7.99 -19.04
N GLY A 187 16.27 7.40 -19.98
CA GLY A 187 16.67 6.23 -20.74
C GLY A 187 16.60 4.88 -20.00
N VAL A 188 15.87 4.81 -18.87
CA VAL A 188 15.64 3.56 -18.13
C VAL A 188 14.73 2.61 -18.89
N ILE A 189 13.81 3.11 -19.72
CA ILE A 189 12.95 2.30 -20.61
C ILE A 189 12.74 3.03 -21.95
N ALA A 190 12.45 2.27 -23.01
CA ALA A 190 12.10 2.80 -24.32
C ALA A 190 10.58 3.03 -24.46
N SER A 191 10.17 3.86 -25.42
CA SER A 191 8.75 4.12 -25.70
C SER A 191 7.96 2.86 -26.02
N GLU A 192 8.55 1.92 -26.77
CA GLU A 192 7.91 0.65 -27.12
C GLU A 192 7.71 -0.26 -25.88
N GLU A 193 8.55 -0.09 -24.85
CA GLU A 193 8.41 -0.80 -23.58
C GLU A 193 7.26 -0.20 -22.75
N ILE A 194 7.05 1.13 -22.83
CA ILE A 194 5.91 1.82 -22.20
C ILE A 194 4.61 1.36 -22.85
N ASP A 195 4.53 1.41 -24.18
CA ASP A 195 3.35 1.00 -24.93
C ASP A 195 2.94 -0.43 -24.57
N LEU A 196 3.92 -1.34 -24.49
CA LEU A 196 3.69 -2.72 -24.08
C LEU A 196 3.12 -2.84 -22.65
N LEU A 197 3.66 -2.06 -21.70
CA LEU A 197 3.18 -2.08 -20.31
C LEU A 197 1.76 -1.51 -20.20
N VAL A 198 1.48 -0.40 -20.88
CA VAL A 198 0.15 0.24 -20.92
C VAL A 198 -0.87 -0.70 -21.54
N GLU A 199 -0.54 -1.37 -22.64
CA GLU A 199 -1.45 -2.30 -23.31
C GLU A 199 -1.78 -3.54 -22.46
N LEU A 200 -0.79 -4.05 -21.72
CA LEU A 200 -0.99 -5.13 -20.75
C LEU A 200 -1.87 -4.69 -19.58
N LEU A 201 -1.63 -3.49 -19.04
CA LEU A 201 -2.44 -2.92 -17.96
C LEU A 201 -3.87 -2.64 -18.39
N ALA A 202 -4.08 -2.11 -19.60
CA ALA A 202 -5.40 -1.89 -20.17
C ALA A 202 -6.17 -3.20 -20.29
N ALA A 203 -5.55 -4.24 -20.85
CA ALA A 203 -6.18 -5.56 -20.96
C ALA A 203 -6.51 -6.18 -19.60
N GLU A 204 -5.62 -6.07 -18.61
CA GLU A 204 -5.90 -6.53 -17.23
C GLU A 204 -7.04 -5.71 -16.57
N ASN A 205 -7.11 -4.39 -16.82
CA ASN A 205 -8.18 -3.52 -16.31
C ASN A 205 -9.53 -3.76 -16.99
N ASP A 206 -9.53 -4.19 -18.25
CA ASP A 206 -10.74 -4.64 -18.97
C ASP A 206 -11.24 -6.02 -18.49
N GLY A 207 -10.66 -6.54 -17.41
CA GLY A 207 -11.08 -7.77 -16.73
C GLY A 207 -10.41 -9.04 -17.24
N MET A 208 -9.45 -8.95 -18.16
CA MET A 208 -8.72 -10.13 -18.61
C MET A 208 -7.79 -10.65 -17.52
N ALA A 209 -7.77 -11.97 -17.33
CA ALA A 209 -6.75 -12.60 -16.50
C ALA A 209 -5.36 -12.31 -17.09
N ARG A 210 -4.35 -12.14 -16.23
CA ARG A 210 -2.96 -11.79 -16.63
C ARG A 210 -2.39 -12.67 -17.74
N GLU A 211 -2.61 -13.98 -17.71
CA GLU A 211 -2.14 -14.89 -18.76
C GLU A 211 -2.88 -14.68 -20.09
N GLU A 212 -4.16 -14.32 -20.02
CA GLU A 212 -4.99 -14.01 -21.18
C GLU A 212 -4.61 -12.66 -21.80
N ALA A 213 -4.40 -11.64 -20.97
CA ALA A 213 -3.86 -10.35 -21.40
C ALA A 213 -2.50 -10.54 -22.12
N GLN A 214 -1.58 -11.34 -21.56
CA GLN A 214 -0.29 -11.63 -22.20
C GLN A 214 -0.41 -12.35 -23.54
N ARG A 215 -1.39 -13.24 -23.68
CA ARG A 215 -1.65 -13.96 -24.93
C ARG A 215 -2.23 -13.02 -25.99
N ALA A 216 -3.26 -12.27 -25.63
CA ALA A 216 -3.93 -11.31 -26.52
C ALA A 216 -2.97 -10.21 -27.00
N VAL A 217 -2.17 -9.64 -26.10
CA VAL A 217 -1.11 -8.68 -26.46
C VAL A 217 -0.05 -9.35 -27.33
N GLY A 218 0.35 -10.59 -27.01
CA GLY A 218 1.30 -11.36 -27.85
C GLY A 218 0.81 -11.53 -29.28
N GLU A 219 -0.46 -11.89 -29.47
CA GLU A 219 -1.08 -12.03 -30.78
C GLU A 219 -1.10 -10.72 -31.55
N ARG A 220 -1.45 -9.59 -30.90
CA ARG A 220 -1.43 -8.25 -31.54
C ARG A 220 -0.03 -7.82 -31.97
N HIS A 221 1.00 -8.21 -31.21
CA HIS A 221 2.41 -7.91 -31.50
C HIS A 221 3.08 -8.96 -32.39
N GLY A 222 2.36 -10.01 -32.82
CA GLY A 222 2.92 -11.10 -33.63
C GLY A 222 4.02 -11.91 -32.92
N VAL A 223 4.01 -11.95 -31.59
CA VAL A 223 5.04 -12.63 -30.78
C VAL A 223 4.44 -13.61 -29.78
N ALA A 224 5.19 -14.65 -29.43
CA ALA A 224 4.76 -15.61 -28.44
C ALA A 224 4.58 -14.97 -27.04
N MET A 225 3.60 -15.48 -26.28
CA MET A 225 3.33 -15.09 -24.88
C MET A 225 4.60 -15.09 -24.00
N ARG A 226 5.51 -16.07 -24.20
CA ARG A 226 6.79 -16.14 -23.48
C ARG A 226 7.66 -14.90 -23.72
N THR A 227 7.64 -14.35 -24.93
CA THR A 227 8.37 -13.12 -25.30
C THR A 227 7.78 -11.91 -24.59
N ILE A 228 6.44 -11.77 -24.59
CA ILE A 228 5.74 -10.71 -23.86
C ILE A 228 6.08 -10.76 -22.36
N ARG A 229 5.96 -11.94 -21.75
CA ARG A 229 6.31 -12.15 -20.33
C ARG A 229 7.75 -11.72 -20.04
N ARG A 230 8.71 -12.17 -20.85
CA ARG A 230 10.14 -11.84 -20.68
C ARG A 230 10.42 -10.35 -20.85
N ARG A 231 9.76 -9.68 -21.80
CA ARG A 231 9.88 -8.23 -21.99
C ARG A 231 9.34 -7.48 -20.79
N ARG A 232 8.09 -7.75 -20.37
CA ARG A 232 7.47 -7.17 -19.18
C ARG A 232 8.35 -7.34 -17.94
N ASP A 233 8.82 -8.55 -17.67
CA ASP A 233 9.59 -8.85 -16.46
C ASP A 233 10.93 -8.11 -16.45
N ARG A 234 11.59 -7.99 -17.62
CA ARG A 234 12.82 -7.21 -17.77
C ARG A 234 12.58 -5.72 -17.57
N THR A 235 11.55 -5.16 -18.20
CA THR A 235 11.20 -3.74 -18.08
C THR A 235 10.81 -3.40 -16.64
N ALA A 236 10.01 -4.25 -15.99
CA ALA A 236 9.64 -4.08 -14.59
C ALA A 236 10.84 -4.23 -13.63
N ALA A 237 11.83 -5.06 -13.95
CA ALA A 237 13.07 -5.13 -13.18
C ALA A 237 13.88 -3.84 -13.30
N ARG A 238 14.07 -3.32 -14.53
CA ARG A 238 14.77 -2.04 -14.76
C ARG A 238 14.11 -0.88 -14.02
N LEU A 239 12.78 -0.82 -14.03
CA LEU A 239 12.03 0.20 -13.29
C LEU A 239 12.22 0.06 -11.77
N ARG A 240 12.23 -1.16 -11.23
CA ARG A 240 12.51 -1.39 -9.80
C ARG A 240 13.93 -0.99 -9.43
N ASP A 241 14.91 -1.31 -10.27
CA ASP A 241 16.31 -0.95 -10.04
C ASP A 241 16.52 0.57 -10.08
N ALA A 242 15.72 1.29 -10.87
CA ALA A 242 15.75 2.75 -10.99
C ALA A 242 14.85 3.48 -9.97
N ALA A 243 13.98 2.78 -9.24
CA ALA A 243 13.02 3.37 -8.31
C ALA A 243 13.66 4.31 -7.27
N PRO A 244 14.83 3.99 -6.67
CA PRO A 244 15.48 4.92 -5.73
C PRO A 244 15.90 6.25 -6.38
N GLN A 245 16.26 6.25 -7.67
CA GLN A 245 16.65 7.47 -8.39
C GLN A 245 15.43 8.34 -8.71
N TYR A 246 14.30 7.72 -9.05
CA TYR A 246 13.03 8.42 -9.23
C TYR A 246 12.60 9.10 -7.92
N LEU A 247 12.58 8.33 -6.82
CA LEU A 247 12.19 8.84 -5.51
C LEU A 247 13.10 9.97 -5.03
N ALA A 248 14.39 9.96 -5.39
CA ALA A 248 15.30 11.05 -5.09
C ALA A 248 15.10 12.30 -5.97
N ALA A 249 14.52 12.14 -7.16
CA ALA A 249 14.25 13.24 -8.10
C ALA A 249 12.95 13.99 -7.78
N ILE A 250 12.01 13.34 -7.09
CA ILE A 250 10.70 13.90 -6.72
C ILE A 250 10.58 14.26 -5.22
N ALA A 251 11.63 14.00 -4.43
CA ALA A 251 11.71 14.36 -3.00
C ALA A 251 12.28 15.77 -2.81
#